data_AF-A0A7K6ML96-F1
#
_entry.id   AF-A0A7K6ML96-F1
#
_cell.length_a   1.000
_cell.length_b   1.000
_cell.length_c   1.000
_cell.angle_alpha   90.00
_cell.angle_beta   90.00
_cell.angle_gamma   90.00
#
_symmetry.space_group_name_H-M   'P 1'
#
loop_
_entity.id
_entity.type
_entity.pdbx_description
1 polymer ?
#
loop_
_entity_poly.entity_id
_entity_poly.type
_entity_poly.pdbx_seq_one_letter_code
_entity_poly.pdbx_strand_id
1 'polypeptide(L)'
;MFGLFLFVLFTPGVSEFICTSSDLEMSYTFCDSTAHAFMFNLTPCSTMNKSVWKAVLTWIPRSDIHFLKIVFNVWYDGAKALLWKELLCSGADDEYSVCGTLKGETLESAFDIKGSRIKFPKGNYSIVVQGFSDDSENNMVICLNFTMTVKQDAF
;
A
#
# COMPACT_ATOMS: atom_id res chain seq x y z
N MET A 1 15.52 35.45 -5.55
CA MET A 1 15.61 34.40 -4.51
C MET A 1 15.04 33.13 -5.14
N PHE A 2 15.90 32.32 -5.77
CA PHE A 2 15.49 31.11 -6.48
C PHE A 2 15.17 30.05 -5.42
N GLY A 3 13.89 29.73 -5.27
CA GLY A 3 13.43 28.68 -4.36
C GLY A 3 13.95 27.33 -4.84
N LEU A 4 14.72 26.67 -3.98
CA LEU A 4 15.24 25.34 -4.21
C LEU A 4 14.06 24.36 -4.14
N PHE A 5 13.48 24.04 -5.30
CA PHE A 5 12.55 22.92 -5.44
C PHE A 5 13.36 21.64 -5.27
N LEU A 6 13.33 21.06 -4.06
CA LEU A 6 13.79 19.70 -3.81
C LEU A 6 12.82 18.74 -4.50
N PHE A 7 13.12 18.41 -5.76
CA PHE A 7 12.61 17.18 -6.36
C PHE A 7 13.28 16.03 -5.64
N VAL A 8 12.60 15.47 -4.63
CA VAL A 8 12.99 14.19 -4.03
C VAL A 8 12.80 13.14 -5.14
N LEU A 9 13.88 12.82 -5.83
CA LEU A 9 13.95 11.69 -6.76
C LEU A 9 13.82 10.42 -5.92
N PHE A 10 12.64 9.82 -5.93
CA PHE A 10 12.40 8.51 -5.32
C PHE A 10 13.29 7.49 -6.03
N THR A 11 14.32 7.04 -5.32
CA THR A 11 15.25 6.03 -5.83
C THR A 11 14.61 4.66 -5.63
N PRO A 12 14.52 3.83 -6.68
CA PRO A 12 13.99 2.47 -6.55
C PRO A 12 14.82 1.70 -5.51
N GLY A 13 14.14 1.07 -4.54
CA GLY A 13 14.77 0.26 -3.48
C GLY A 13 15.07 0.99 -2.17
N VAL A 14 14.84 2.29 -2.06
CA VAL A 14 14.86 2.97 -0.74
C VAL A 14 13.55 2.67 -0.01
N SER A 15 13.67 2.22 1.24
CA SER A 15 12.52 1.99 2.12
C SER A 15 11.95 3.32 2.57
N GLU A 16 10.70 3.57 2.20
CA GLU A 16 9.91 4.69 2.66
C GLU A 16 9.29 4.35 4.02
N PHE A 17 9.54 5.21 4.99
CA PHE A 17 9.05 5.03 6.35
C PHE A 17 7.59 5.46 6.46
N ILE A 18 6.73 4.59 6.99
CA ILE A 18 5.32 4.94 7.26
C ILE A 18 5.22 5.44 8.69
N CYS A 19 5.59 4.60 9.66
CA CYS A 19 5.48 4.94 11.06
C CYS A 19 6.25 3.97 11.98
N THR A 20 6.55 4.44 13.20
CA THR A 20 7.12 3.62 14.27
C THR A 20 6.50 4.01 15.61
N SER A 21 6.28 3.03 16.46
CA SER A 21 5.80 3.17 17.82
C SER A 21 6.40 2.08 18.70
N SER A 22 5.94 2.01 19.95
CA SER A 22 6.36 0.99 20.92
C SER A 22 5.96 -0.42 20.51
N ASP A 23 4.86 -0.58 19.76
CA ASP A 23 4.27 -1.88 19.44
C ASP A 23 4.28 -2.19 17.93
N LEU A 24 4.44 -1.19 17.06
CA LEU A 24 4.39 -1.35 15.61
C LEU A 24 5.51 -0.57 14.91
N GLU A 25 6.08 -1.16 13.88
CA GLU A 25 6.93 -0.46 12.92
C GLU A 25 6.51 -0.84 11.51
N MET A 26 6.37 0.14 10.63
CA MET A 26 5.90 -0.08 9.28
C MET A 26 6.65 0.80 8.30
N SER A 27 7.03 0.20 7.19
CA SER A 27 7.63 0.87 6.04
C SER A 27 7.24 0.14 4.76
N TYR A 28 7.56 0.71 3.61
CA TYR A 28 7.37 0.05 2.33
C TYR A 28 8.51 0.34 1.38
N THR A 29 8.68 -0.55 0.41
CA THR A 29 9.58 -0.39 -0.72
C THR A 29 8.81 -0.66 -2.00
N PHE A 30 9.22 -0.05 -3.10
CA PHE A 30 8.74 -0.47 -4.42
C PHE A 30 9.45 -1.77 -4.82
N CYS A 31 8.68 -2.77 -5.25
CA CYS A 31 9.23 -4.05 -5.70
C CYS A 31 9.51 -4.11 -7.21
N ASP A 32 9.24 -3.04 -7.95
CA ASP A 32 9.70 -2.85 -9.32
C ASP A 32 10.84 -1.81 -9.39
N SER A 33 11.50 -1.75 -10.53
CA SER A 33 12.62 -0.82 -10.76
C SER A 33 12.19 0.59 -11.15
N THR A 34 10.88 0.87 -11.15
CA THR A 34 10.33 2.07 -11.78
C THR A 34 9.94 3.09 -10.72
N ALA A 35 10.24 4.37 -10.94
CA ALA A 35 9.86 5.42 -10.00
C ALA A 35 8.34 5.59 -9.93
N HIS A 36 7.79 5.64 -8.72
CA HIS A 36 6.36 5.85 -8.46
C HIS A 36 6.16 7.10 -7.62
N ALA A 37 5.10 7.85 -7.91
CA ALA A 37 4.59 8.87 -7.00
C ALA A 37 3.46 8.25 -6.19
N PHE A 38 3.83 7.69 -5.05
CA PHE A 38 2.92 7.01 -4.13
C PHE A 38 3.32 7.38 -2.71
N MET A 39 2.33 7.68 -1.86
CA MET A 39 2.52 7.96 -0.45
C MET A 39 1.40 7.30 0.33
N PHE A 40 1.76 6.61 1.41
CA PHE A 40 0.82 5.93 2.28
C PHE A 40 1.11 6.32 3.73
N ASN A 41 0.09 6.82 4.41
CA ASN A 41 0.15 7.21 5.81
C ASN A 41 -0.87 6.42 6.61
N LEU A 42 -0.48 6.00 7.81
CA LEU A 42 -1.32 5.24 8.72
C LEU A 42 -1.43 5.94 10.07
N THR A 43 -2.64 6.14 10.56
CA THR A 43 -2.87 6.81 11.86
C THR A 43 -4.00 6.14 12.65
N PRO A 44 -3.80 5.76 13.92
CA PRO A 44 -2.53 5.81 14.68
C PRO A 44 -1.58 4.67 14.28
N CYS A 45 -0.28 4.85 14.50
CA CYS A 45 0.70 3.77 14.34
C CYS A 45 0.73 2.86 15.56
N SER A 46 -0.27 1.99 15.72
CA SER A 46 -0.31 1.04 16.84
C SER A 46 -1.31 -0.07 16.57
N THR A 47 -0.90 -1.32 16.75
CA THR A 47 -1.77 -2.50 16.73
C THR A 47 -2.56 -2.68 18.03
N MET A 48 -2.09 -2.12 19.14
CA MET A 48 -2.67 -2.31 20.47
C MET A 48 -3.92 -1.48 20.72
N ASN A 49 -4.99 -2.13 21.19
CA ASN A 49 -6.23 -1.46 21.63
C ASN A 49 -6.86 -0.54 20.56
N LYS A 50 -6.58 -0.78 19.27
CA LYS A 50 -7.15 -0.03 18.15
C LYS A 50 -8.08 -0.93 17.33
N SER A 51 -9.32 -0.50 17.19
CA SER A 51 -10.32 -1.15 16.35
C SER A 51 -10.33 -0.61 14.92
N VAL A 52 -9.75 0.57 14.69
CA VAL A 52 -9.75 1.28 13.41
C VAL A 52 -8.42 2.01 13.22
N TRP A 53 -7.80 1.81 12.06
CA TRP A 53 -6.70 2.63 11.55
C TRP A 53 -7.19 3.46 10.38
N LYS A 54 -6.82 4.74 10.35
CA LYS A 54 -7.06 5.61 9.21
C LYS A 54 -5.87 5.52 8.28
N ALA A 55 -6.12 5.12 7.04
CA ALA A 55 -5.13 5.15 5.98
C ALA A 55 -5.42 6.33 5.06
N VAL A 56 -4.37 7.07 4.72
CA VAL A 56 -4.40 8.10 3.68
C VAL A 56 -3.41 7.69 2.60
N LEU A 57 -3.92 7.60 1.38
CA LEU A 57 -3.19 7.19 0.20
C LEU A 57 -3.18 8.34 -0.81
N THR A 58 -1.99 8.68 -1.29
CA THR A 58 -1.81 9.51 -2.48
C THR A 58 -1.09 8.71 -3.55
N TRP A 59 -1.60 8.70 -4.79
CA TRP A 59 -1.00 7.98 -5.89
C TRP A 59 -1.19 8.72 -7.22
N ILE A 60 -0.15 8.78 -8.05
CA ILE A 60 -0.25 9.22 -9.45
C ILE A 60 -0.02 8.00 -10.35
N PRO A 61 -1.07 7.46 -11.00
CA PRO A 61 -0.95 6.29 -11.85
C PRO A 61 -0.19 6.64 -13.13
N ARG A 62 0.59 5.67 -13.62
CA ARG A 62 1.40 5.81 -14.84
C ARG A 62 0.70 5.36 -16.12
N SER A 63 -0.52 4.86 -15.98
CA SER A 63 -1.42 4.42 -17.04
C SER A 63 -2.85 4.73 -16.63
N ASP A 64 -3.75 4.79 -17.60
CA ASP A 64 -5.17 4.95 -17.34
C ASP A 64 -5.69 3.70 -16.60
N ILE A 65 -6.55 3.91 -15.59
CA ILE A 65 -7.05 2.86 -14.70
C ILE A 65 -8.46 2.46 -15.12
N HIS A 66 -8.58 1.84 -16.29
CA HIS A 66 -9.86 1.24 -16.72
C HIS A 66 -10.07 -0.17 -16.16
N PHE A 67 -8.98 -0.85 -15.86
CA PHE A 67 -8.99 -2.16 -15.24
C PHE A 67 -7.98 -2.14 -14.11
N LEU A 68 -8.33 -2.71 -12.95
CA LEU A 68 -7.44 -2.76 -11.80
C LEU A 68 -7.73 -4.01 -10.99
N LYS A 69 -6.82 -4.98 -11.07
CA LYS A 69 -6.79 -6.14 -10.18
C LYS A 69 -5.67 -5.95 -9.16
N ILE A 70 -6.01 -6.08 -7.88
CA ILE A 70 -5.03 -6.04 -6.80
C ILE A 70 -4.81 -7.45 -6.25
N VAL A 71 -3.54 -7.80 -6.08
CA VAL A 71 -3.09 -9.04 -5.47
C VAL A 71 -2.32 -8.72 -4.20
N PHE A 72 -2.78 -9.27 -3.08
CA PHE A 72 -2.15 -9.16 -1.77
C PHE A 72 -1.55 -10.51 -1.37
N ASN A 73 -0.23 -10.55 -1.17
CA ASN A 73 0.47 -11.68 -0.60
C ASN A 73 1.02 -11.29 0.78
N VAL A 74 0.54 -11.95 1.83
CA VAL A 74 1.01 -11.74 3.20
C VAL A 74 1.89 -12.91 3.60
N TRP A 75 3.09 -12.59 4.09
CA TRP A 75 4.03 -13.52 4.69
C TRP A 75 4.18 -13.16 6.17
N TYR A 76 4.12 -14.16 7.03
CA TYR A 76 4.35 -14.04 8.48
C TYR A 76 5.54 -14.91 8.84
N ASP A 77 6.61 -14.30 9.36
CA ASP A 77 7.88 -14.95 9.71
C ASP A 77 8.40 -15.91 8.62
N GLY A 78 8.29 -15.47 7.36
CA GLY A 78 8.76 -16.20 6.18
C GLY A 78 7.81 -17.28 5.65
N ALA A 79 6.68 -17.55 6.32
CA ALA A 79 5.64 -18.45 5.84
C ALA A 79 4.50 -17.69 5.18
N LYS A 80 3.97 -18.21 4.05
CA LYS A 80 2.84 -17.59 3.37
C LYS A 80 1.59 -17.71 4.24
N ALA A 81 1.07 -16.58 4.69
CA ALA A 81 -0.09 -16.50 5.57
C ALA A 81 -1.40 -16.25 4.80
N LEU A 82 -1.37 -15.42 3.76
CA LEU A 82 -2.55 -15.10 2.96
C LEU A 82 -2.16 -14.79 1.51
N LEU A 83 -3.00 -15.26 0.58
CA LEU A 83 -3.08 -14.73 -0.77
C LEU A 83 -4.53 -14.30 -0.98
N TRP A 84 -4.73 -13.03 -1.28
CA TRP A 84 -6.03 -12.48 -1.60
C TRP A 84 -5.94 -11.71 -2.92
N LYS A 85 -6.94 -11.87 -3.77
CA LYS A 85 -7.02 -11.20 -5.07
C LYS A 85 -8.37 -10.50 -5.13
N GLU A 86 -8.37 -9.25 -5.55
CA GLU A 86 -9.57 -8.43 -5.66
C GLU A 86 -9.57 -7.71 -7.01
N LEU A 87 -10.71 -7.73 -7.69
CA LEU A 87 -10.93 -6.93 -8.88
C LEU A 87 -11.62 -5.64 -8.46
N LEU A 88 -10.91 -4.51 -8.50
CA LEU A 88 -11.45 -3.20 -8.14
C LEU A 88 -12.10 -2.51 -9.34
N CYS A 89 -11.50 -2.62 -10.53
CA CYS A 89 -12.06 -2.01 -11.74
C CYS A 89 -12.13 -3.04 -12.85
N SER A 90 -13.32 -3.19 -13.41
CA SER A 90 -13.61 -3.95 -14.64
C SER A 90 -14.00 -3.03 -15.81
N GLY A 91 -14.08 -1.73 -15.57
CA GLY A 91 -14.34 -0.67 -16.54
C GLY A 91 -14.11 0.72 -15.92
N ALA A 92 -14.31 1.78 -16.71
CA ALA A 92 -14.12 3.15 -16.25
C ALA A 92 -15.20 3.61 -15.23
N ASP A 93 -16.44 3.16 -15.40
CA ASP A 93 -17.61 3.56 -14.60
C ASP A 93 -17.96 2.55 -13.49
N ASP A 94 -16.94 1.90 -12.90
CA ASP A 94 -17.13 0.90 -11.84
C ASP A 94 -17.38 1.55 -10.46
N GLU A 95 -17.61 0.73 -9.44
CA GLU A 95 -18.03 1.20 -8.10
C GLU A 95 -17.00 2.12 -7.42
N TYR A 96 -15.70 1.87 -7.62
CA TYR A 96 -14.65 2.62 -6.94
C TYR A 96 -14.23 3.86 -7.73
N SER A 97 -14.05 4.99 -7.04
CA SER A 97 -13.63 6.27 -7.63
C SER A 97 -12.23 6.26 -8.26
N VAL A 98 -11.45 5.19 -8.04
CA VAL A 98 -10.15 4.99 -8.69
C VAL A 98 -10.31 4.53 -10.14
N CYS A 99 -11.44 3.94 -10.50
CA CYS A 99 -11.73 3.49 -11.85
C CYS A 99 -11.97 4.69 -12.78
N GLY A 100 -11.44 4.61 -14.00
CA GLY A 100 -11.48 5.70 -14.98
C GLY A 100 -10.43 6.79 -14.78
N THR A 101 -9.60 6.72 -13.73
CA THR A 101 -8.52 7.69 -13.49
C THR A 101 -7.54 7.70 -14.66
N LEU A 102 -7.20 8.88 -15.17
CA LEU A 102 -6.26 9.03 -16.26
C LEU A 102 -4.81 9.06 -15.75
N LYS A 103 -3.90 8.65 -16.63
CA LYS A 103 -2.46 8.75 -16.39
C LYS A 103 -2.07 10.16 -15.97
N GLY A 104 -1.34 10.28 -14.86
CA GLY A 104 -0.81 11.55 -14.37
C GLY A 104 -1.77 12.32 -13.46
N GLU A 105 -3.01 11.88 -13.27
CA GLU A 105 -3.92 12.46 -12.30
C GLU A 105 -3.51 12.10 -10.86
N THR A 106 -3.74 12.99 -9.91
CA THR A 106 -3.45 12.71 -8.50
C THR A 106 -4.67 12.10 -7.83
N LEU A 107 -4.54 10.85 -7.40
CA LEU A 107 -5.51 10.19 -6.54
C LEU A 107 -5.18 10.45 -5.09
N GLU A 108 -6.16 10.93 -4.34
CA GLU A 108 -6.08 11.03 -2.88
C GLU A 108 -7.31 10.32 -2.28
N SER A 109 -7.06 9.34 -1.42
CA SER A 109 -8.12 8.57 -0.77
C SER A 109 -7.81 8.38 0.71
N ALA A 110 -8.83 8.56 1.53
CA ALA A 110 -8.77 8.30 2.97
C ALA A 110 -9.81 7.24 3.32
N PHE A 111 -9.36 6.16 3.97
CA PHE A 111 -10.23 5.05 4.34
C PHE A 111 -9.88 4.46 5.69
N ASP A 112 -10.90 3.90 6.34
CA ASP A 112 -10.78 3.25 7.65
C ASP A 112 -10.52 1.74 7.48
N ILE A 113 -9.36 1.30 7.93
CA ILE A 113 -9.01 -0.12 8.08
C ILE A 113 -9.53 -0.59 9.42
N LYS A 114 -10.61 -1.37 9.42
CA LYS A 114 -11.22 -1.91 10.64
C LYS A 114 -10.47 -3.15 11.12
N GLY A 115 -9.66 -2.97 12.16
CA GLY A 115 -8.86 -4.01 12.81
C GLY A 115 -9.55 -4.86 13.85
N SER A 116 -10.79 -4.54 14.22
CA SER A 116 -11.48 -5.15 15.37
C SER A 116 -11.65 -6.67 15.34
N ARG A 117 -11.33 -7.33 14.21
CA ARG A 117 -11.35 -8.80 14.06
C ARG A 117 -9.98 -9.44 13.82
N ILE A 118 -8.93 -8.65 13.55
CA ILE A 118 -7.62 -9.16 13.14
C ILE A 118 -6.66 -8.98 14.32
N LYS A 119 -6.32 -10.09 14.98
CA LYS A 119 -5.20 -10.12 15.93
C LYS A 119 -3.93 -10.27 15.12
N PHE A 120 -2.97 -9.38 15.31
CA PHE A 120 -1.64 -9.51 14.74
C PHE A 120 -0.70 -10.10 15.81
N PRO A 121 -0.34 -11.39 15.72
CA PRO A 121 0.76 -11.94 16.52
C PRO A 121 2.03 -11.10 16.39
N LYS A 122 2.85 -11.10 17.44
CA LYS A 122 4.21 -10.58 17.36
C LYS A 122 4.98 -11.31 16.26
N GLY A 123 5.78 -10.57 15.51
CA GLY A 123 6.62 -11.11 14.45
C GLY A 123 6.78 -10.15 13.29
N ASN A 124 7.39 -10.65 12.23
CA ASN A 124 7.65 -9.88 11.02
C ASN A 124 6.69 -10.27 9.92
N TYR A 125 6.09 -9.25 9.32
CA TYR A 125 5.18 -9.36 8.22
C TYR A 125 5.80 -8.72 6.99
N SER A 126 5.74 -9.43 5.86
CA SER A 126 5.98 -8.86 4.54
C SER A 126 4.69 -8.96 3.75
N ILE A 127 4.17 -7.81 3.33
CA ILE A 127 2.92 -7.70 2.60
C ILE A 127 3.24 -7.14 1.23
N VAL A 128 3.19 -8.01 0.23
CA VAL A 128 3.42 -7.63 -1.17
C VAL A 128 2.07 -7.32 -1.81
N VAL A 129 1.91 -6.08 -2.26
CA VAL A 129 0.72 -5.58 -2.96
C VAL A 129 1.11 -5.30 -4.40
N GLN A 130 0.44 -5.97 -5.33
CA GLN A 130 0.64 -5.78 -6.77
C GLN A 130 -0.67 -5.36 -7.39
N GLY A 131 -0.64 -4.28 -8.17
CA GLY A 131 -1.77 -3.84 -8.98
C GLY A 131 -1.51 -4.12 -10.45
N PHE A 132 -2.51 -4.64 -11.16
CA PHE A 132 -2.44 -4.99 -12.57
C PHE A 132 -3.55 -4.32 -13.36
N SER A 133 -3.24 -3.85 -14.57
CA SER A 133 -4.22 -3.27 -15.51
C SER A 133 -4.86 -4.30 -16.44
N ASP A 134 -4.71 -5.59 -16.14
CA ASP A 134 -5.34 -6.68 -16.88
C ASP A 134 -5.62 -7.89 -16.00
N ASP A 135 -6.50 -8.77 -16.47
CA ASP A 135 -6.91 -9.97 -15.75
C ASP A 135 -5.81 -11.05 -15.71
N SER A 136 -4.93 -11.08 -16.71
CA SER A 136 -3.84 -12.08 -16.80
C SER A 136 -2.63 -11.78 -15.91
N GLU A 137 -2.67 -10.68 -15.14
CA GLU A 137 -1.62 -10.27 -14.19
C GLU A 137 -0.26 -10.02 -14.88
N ASN A 138 -0.27 -9.59 -16.14
CA ASN A 138 0.95 -9.36 -16.93
C ASN A 138 1.41 -7.89 -16.95
N ASN A 139 0.47 -6.95 -16.84
CA ASN A 139 0.73 -5.51 -16.92
C ASN A 139 0.60 -4.90 -15.52
N MET A 140 1.71 -4.93 -14.78
CA MET A 140 1.78 -4.39 -13.44
C MET A 140 1.84 -2.85 -13.47
N VAL A 141 0.89 -2.20 -12.79
CA VAL A 141 0.83 -0.74 -12.67
C VAL A 141 1.50 -0.22 -11.40
N ILE A 142 1.52 -1.04 -10.34
CA ILE A 142 2.17 -0.71 -9.06
C ILE A 142 2.63 -1.98 -8.34
N CYS A 143 3.76 -1.91 -7.65
CA CYS A 143 4.32 -2.99 -6.84
C CYS A 143 4.87 -2.41 -5.54
N LEU A 144 4.28 -2.82 -4.41
CA LEU A 144 4.70 -2.39 -3.08
C LEU A 144 5.01 -3.62 -2.23
N ASN A 145 6.11 -3.56 -1.50
CA ASN A 145 6.44 -4.51 -0.44
C ASN A 145 6.46 -3.76 0.88
N PHE A 146 5.39 -3.91 1.65
CA PHE A 146 5.30 -3.38 3.00
C PHE A 146 5.99 -4.33 3.97
N THR A 147 6.86 -3.77 4.81
CA THR A 147 7.44 -4.45 5.95
C THR A 147 6.77 -3.94 7.21
N MET A 148 6.20 -4.85 7.98
CA MET A 148 5.51 -4.56 9.22
C MET A 148 6.08 -5.43 10.33
N THR A 149 6.61 -4.81 11.38
CA THR A 149 7.11 -5.50 12.56
C THR A 149 6.20 -5.21 13.74
N VAL A 150 5.53 -6.25 14.23
CA VAL A 150 4.75 -6.19 15.45
C VAL A 150 5.68 -6.54 16.60
N LYS A 151 5.93 -5.58 17.49
CA LYS A 151 6.95 -5.67 18.55
C LYS A 151 6.43 -6.36 19.81
N GLN A 152 5.11 -6.37 20.01
CA GLN A 152 4.44 -6.90 21.20
C GLN A 152 3.21 -7.71 20.80
N ASP A 153 2.94 -8.80 21.51
CA ASP A 153 1.70 -9.55 21.34
C ASP A 153 0.52 -8.77 21.93
N ALA A 154 -0.70 -9.04 21.44
CA ALA A 154 -1.92 -8.38 21.88
C ALA A 154 -2.36 -8.68 23.33
N PHE A 155 -1.43 -9.13 24.20
CA PHE A 155 -1.67 -9.53 25.59
C PHE A 155 -0.55 -9.08 26.52
#